data_AF-A0A534HL15-F1
#
_entry.id   AF-A0A534HL15-F1
#
_cell.length_a   1.000
_cell.length_b   1.000
_cell.length_c   1.000
_cell.angle_alpha   90.00
_cell.angle_beta   90.00
_cell.angle_gamma   90.00
#
_symmetry.space_group_name_H-M   'P 1'
#
loop_
_entity.id
_entity.type
_entity.pdbx_description
1 polymer ?
#
loop_
_entity_poly.entity_id
_entity_poly.type
_entity_poly.pdbx_seq_one_letter_code
_entity_poly.pdbx_strand_id
1 'polypeptide(L)'
;MSRVDLLIPDIGNFSDVAVVDVLVKPGDHVDIDSPLLTLETDKASMDVPATAAGTIAEVLLKRGDKVSKGALIARVEAAATAASPAPAGAPAAGVAPAAEAASAAPAARPESAGDTVRMQSPGAGAAARLAQEFNRSTQLLVLGAGPGGYTAAFRAADLGLKVTLVERWQELGGVCLNVGCIPSKALLHAAKVIEDAHEMAGRGIAFGAPQIDLPRLRAWKSAVVAKLTGGLKILVRQRKVEVVHGVGRFVSANVLEVMSASGSQRIRFDQCIIAAGSEPARLPGWPLDPRILDSTDALELPELSGGLLVVGGGIIGLEMACVFDALGSRVSVVELTAQLMPGCDPDLVRPLERRIRARYQQILLDTRVAGIERESAGLRVSFAGEKAPPPQTFERVLVAVGRVPNGKTLSAELAGVQVSERGFIPVDRQMRTNVPHIFAIGDIAAPPLLAHKAMHEGKVAAEVAAGHKRAADWRVIPSVAYTDPEIAWVGLTESDARANGTAFRKGAFPWMASGRSLSLGREEGFTKLLFDPDTHRVLGGGIVGTNAGELISEVALAVEAGCDAADIGLTIHPHPTLTETVAGAAEAVEGTLTDLYVPRK
;
A
#
# COMPACT_ATOMS: atom_id res chain seq x y z
N MET A 1 13.91 3.44 43.31
CA MET A 1 13.00 2.93 42.26
C MET A 1 12.59 1.53 42.68
N SER A 2 11.30 1.24 42.78
CA SER A 2 10.80 -0.09 43.10
C SER A 2 10.95 -0.98 41.87
N ARG A 3 11.70 -2.08 42.00
CA ARG A 3 11.77 -3.12 40.96
C ARG A 3 10.58 -4.05 41.12
N VAL A 4 9.87 -4.30 40.03
CA VAL A 4 8.74 -5.23 39.97
C VAL A 4 9.15 -6.41 39.10
N ASP A 5 8.96 -7.61 39.62
CA ASP A 5 9.25 -8.86 38.93
C ASP A 5 8.05 -9.24 38.04
N LEU A 6 8.29 -9.41 36.73
CA LEU A 6 7.28 -9.90 35.77
C LEU A 6 7.39 -11.43 35.69
N LEU A 7 6.33 -12.13 36.09
CA LEU A 7 6.29 -13.59 36.17
C LEU A 7 5.39 -14.18 35.06
N ILE A 8 5.65 -15.42 34.67
CA ILE A 8 4.73 -16.16 33.79
C ILE A 8 3.39 -16.36 34.51
N PRO A 9 2.27 -15.86 33.95
CA PRO A 9 0.95 -15.99 34.53
C PRO A 9 0.48 -17.45 34.54
N ASP A 10 -0.71 -17.71 35.06
CA ASP A 10 -1.28 -19.06 35.00
C ASP A 10 -1.55 -19.46 33.54
N ILE A 11 -0.74 -20.37 33.02
CA ILE A 11 -0.86 -20.90 31.65
C ILE A 11 -1.67 -22.20 31.60
N GLY A 12 -2.31 -22.63 32.70
CA GLY A 12 -3.04 -23.91 32.80
C GLY A 12 -2.15 -25.07 33.24
N ASN A 13 -2.56 -26.33 32.96
CA ASN A 13 -1.85 -27.56 33.38
C ASN A 13 -0.56 -27.85 32.56
N PHE A 14 0.04 -26.85 31.92
CA PHE A 14 1.24 -27.02 31.11
C PHE A 14 2.51 -26.73 31.94
N SER A 15 3.44 -27.68 31.94
CA SER A 15 4.78 -27.57 32.51
C SER A 15 5.83 -27.70 31.41
N ASP A 16 6.96 -27.00 31.55
CA ASP A 16 8.12 -27.08 30.63
C ASP A 16 7.83 -26.62 29.18
N VAL A 17 7.09 -25.51 29.04
CA VAL A 17 6.72 -24.91 27.75
C VAL A 17 7.90 -24.16 27.14
N ALA A 18 8.13 -24.29 25.83
CA ALA A 18 9.27 -23.67 25.16
C ALA A 18 9.03 -22.18 24.86
N VAL A 19 10.01 -21.34 25.16
CA VAL A 19 10.06 -19.93 24.75
C VAL A 19 10.50 -19.85 23.29
N VAL A 20 9.58 -19.50 22.40
CA VAL A 20 9.83 -19.41 20.95
C VAL A 20 10.39 -18.06 20.54
N ASP A 21 9.99 -17.00 21.24
CA ASP A 21 10.51 -15.66 21.00
C ASP A 21 10.45 -14.79 22.27
N VAL A 22 11.38 -13.84 22.36
CA VAL A 22 11.46 -12.86 23.46
C VAL A 22 11.26 -11.48 22.85
N LEU A 23 10.14 -10.84 23.17
CA LEU A 23 9.62 -9.67 22.47
C LEU A 23 10.08 -8.33 23.07
N VAL A 24 10.79 -8.36 24.19
CA VAL A 24 11.30 -7.18 24.92
C VAL A 24 12.80 -7.25 25.17
N LYS A 25 13.45 -6.09 25.25
CA LYS A 25 14.88 -5.95 25.54
C LYS A 25 15.09 -5.02 26.75
N PRO A 26 16.23 -5.13 27.46
CA PRO A 26 16.60 -4.15 28.48
C PRO A 26 16.62 -2.73 27.91
N GLY A 27 15.91 -1.80 28.55
CA GLY A 27 15.72 -0.42 28.11
C GLY A 27 14.35 -0.14 27.47
N ASP A 28 13.58 -1.17 27.09
CA ASP A 28 12.25 -0.98 26.50
C ASP A 28 11.23 -0.56 27.56
N HIS A 29 10.35 0.37 27.19
CA HIS A 29 9.19 0.73 28.01
C HIS A 29 8.03 -0.22 27.68
N VAL A 30 7.43 -0.81 28.71
CA VAL A 30 6.28 -1.71 28.59
C VAL A 30 5.10 -1.15 29.40
N ASP A 31 3.92 -1.19 28.81
CA ASP A 31 2.64 -0.95 29.49
C ASP A 31 2.07 -2.29 30.01
N ILE A 32 1.07 -2.22 30.89
CA ILE A 32 0.27 -3.40 31.25
C ILE A 32 -0.36 -3.97 29.96
N ASP A 33 -0.35 -5.30 29.81
CA ASP A 33 -0.78 -6.06 28.63
C ASP A 33 0.19 -6.05 27.42
N SER A 34 1.33 -5.35 27.47
CA SER A 34 2.33 -5.44 26.40
C SER A 34 2.91 -6.86 26.32
N PRO A 35 3.01 -7.49 25.12
CA PRO A 35 3.51 -8.85 25.00
C PRO A 35 5.01 -8.91 25.29
N LEU A 36 5.41 -9.79 26.21
CA LEU A 36 6.80 -9.93 26.68
C LEU A 36 7.56 -11.05 25.97
N LEU A 37 6.90 -12.18 25.73
CA LEU A 37 7.46 -13.36 25.07
C LEU A 37 6.35 -14.21 24.46
N THR A 38 6.72 -15.08 23.52
CA THR A 38 5.82 -16.05 22.90
C THR A 38 6.18 -17.46 23.37
N LEU A 39 5.20 -18.17 23.93
CA LEU A 39 5.30 -19.57 24.31
C LEU A 39 4.64 -20.47 23.27
N GLU A 40 5.16 -21.68 23.07
CA GLU A 40 4.56 -22.69 22.20
C GLU A 40 4.23 -23.96 22.99
N THR A 41 2.95 -24.32 22.99
CA THR A 41 2.44 -25.61 23.45
C THR A 41 2.22 -26.53 22.24
N ASP A 42 1.93 -27.80 22.52
CA ASP A 42 1.59 -28.82 21.51
C ASP A 42 0.35 -28.47 20.66
N LYS A 43 -0.44 -27.47 21.08
CA LYS A 43 -1.70 -27.07 20.43
C LYS A 43 -1.80 -25.60 20.04
N ALA A 44 -0.95 -24.71 20.56
CA ALA A 44 -1.04 -23.27 20.29
C ALA A 44 0.26 -22.52 20.59
N SER A 45 0.45 -21.38 19.94
CA SER A 45 1.39 -20.35 20.39
C SER A 45 0.61 -19.25 21.13
N MET A 46 1.12 -18.79 22.27
CA MET A 46 0.49 -17.76 23.10
C MET A 46 1.52 -16.71 23.52
N ASP A 47 1.15 -15.43 23.40
CA ASP A 47 1.95 -14.32 23.92
C ASP A 47 1.65 -14.10 25.41
N VAL A 48 2.70 -13.89 26.20
CA VAL A 48 2.59 -13.61 27.64
C VAL A 48 2.59 -12.09 27.86
N PRO A 49 1.49 -11.50 28.37
CA PRO A 49 1.39 -10.06 28.62
C PRO A 49 2.17 -9.60 29.86
N ALA A 50 2.57 -8.33 29.89
CA ALA A 50 3.17 -7.68 31.04
C ALA A 50 2.14 -7.40 32.14
N THR A 51 2.47 -7.76 33.38
CA THR A 51 1.61 -7.54 34.56
C THR A 51 1.83 -6.18 35.25
N ALA A 52 2.87 -5.43 34.86
CA ALA A 52 3.17 -4.11 35.40
C ALA A 52 3.81 -3.22 34.33
N ALA A 53 3.50 -1.92 34.36
CA ALA A 53 4.10 -0.92 33.48
C ALA A 53 5.44 -0.41 34.03
N GLY A 54 6.40 -0.14 33.15
CA GLY A 54 7.71 0.38 33.53
C GLY A 54 8.78 0.16 32.46
N THR A 55 10.02 0.52 32.78
CA THR A 55 11.15 0.26 31.88
C THR A 55 11.82 -1.07 32.25
N ILE A 56 12.02 -1.95 31.27
CA ILE A 56 12.66 -3.26 31.46
C ILE A 56 14.13 -3.05 31.86
N ALA A 57 14.50 -3.43 33.07
CA ALA A 57 15.88 -3.34 33.57
C ALA A 57 16.72 -4.54 33.12
N GLU A 58 16.15 -5.74 33.15
CA GLU A 58 16.82 -6.97 32.69
C GLU A 58 15.79 -8.01 32.23
N VAL A 59 16.15 -8.79 31.21
CA VAL A 59 15.38 -9.93 30.70
C VAL A 59 16.16 -11.20 31.02
N LEU A 60 15.53 -12.15 31.70
CA LEU A 60 16.20 -13.33 32.29
C LEU A 60 15.96 -14.62 31.50
N LEU A 61 15.04 -14.60 30.53
CA LEU A 61 14.73 -15.73 29.66
C LEU A 61 15.29 -15.52 28.24
N LYS A 62 15.70 -16.62 27.61
CA LYS A 62 16.18 -16.65 26.23
C LYS A 62 15.30 -17.58 25.39
N ARG A 63 15.33 -17.33 24.08
CA ARG A 63 14.73 -18.23 23.09
C ARG A 63 15.29 -19.65 23.25
N GLY A 64 14.40 -20.63 23.37
CA GLY A 64 14.72 -22.04 23.59
C GLY A 64 14.65 -22.50 25.06
N ASP A 65 14.48 -21.58 26.02
CA ASP A 65 14.32 -21.94 27.43
C ASP A 65 12.97 -22.62 27.67
N LYS A 66 12.92 -23.54 28.64
CA LYS A 66 11.68 -24.20 29.09
C LYS A 66 11.20 -23.55 30.37
N VAL A 67 9.94 -23.17 30.39
CA VAL A 67 9.37 -22.36 31.47
C VAL A 67 8.02 -22.90 31.94
N SER A 68 7.72 -22.64 33.22
CA SER A 68 6.48 -23.04 33.89
C SER A 68 5.86 -21.84 34.61
N LYS A 69 4.61 -21.99 35.09
CA LYS A 69 3.92 -20.96 35.88
C LYS A 69 4.81 -20.40 36.99
N GLY A 70 4.87 -19.08 37.11
CA GLY A 70 5.66 -18.38 38.13
C GLY A 70 7.15 -18.23 37.81
N ALA A 71 7.63 -18.66 36.65
CA ALA A 71 8.99 -18.36 36.22
C ALA A 71 9.18 -16.86 35.99
N LEU A 72 10.34 -16.34 36.39
CA LEU A 72 10.67 -14.92 36.26
C LEU A 72 11.09 -14.59 34.82
N ILE A 73 10.40 -13.64 34.19
CA ILE A 73 10.60 -13.24 32.79
C ILE A 73 11.61 -12.09 32.71
N ALA A 74 11.28 -11.00 33.39
CA ALA A 74 12.01 -9.74 33.34
C ALA A 74 11.75 -8.92 34.60
N ARG A 75 12.63 -7.97 34.91
CA ARG A 75 12.40 -6.98 35.98
C ARG A 75 12.13 -5.62 35.37
N VAL A 76 11.09 -4.93 35.84
CA VAL A 76 10.78 -3.55 35.44
C VAL A 76 11.05 -2.56 36.57
N GLU A 77 11.56 -1.39 36.21
CA GLU A 77 11.65 -0.23 37.10
C GLU A 77 10.39 0.62 36.93
N ALA A 78 9.54 0.64 37.96
CA ALA A 78 8.29 1.39 37.95
C ALA A 78 8.54 2.87 38.28
N ALA A 79 7.96 3.77 37.50
CA ALA A 79 7.83 5.17 37.87
C ALA A 79 6.75 5.30 38.97
N ALA A 80 7.10 5.94 40.09
CA ALA A 80 6.18 6.09 41.22
C ALA A 80 4.95 6.91 40.82
N THR A 81 3.76 6.29 40.84
CA THR A 81 2.48 6.96 40.72
C THR A 81 2.11 7.63 42.06
N ALA A 82 1.94 8.96 42.03
CA ALA A 82 1.39 9.72 43.14
C ALA A 82 -0.10 9.44 43.28
N ALA A 83 -0.54 9.35 44.54
CA ALA A 83 -1.87 8.95 44.96
C ALA A 83 -3.00 9.90 44.53
N SER A 84 -4.19 9.30 44.38
CA SER A 84 -5.50 9.93 44.21
C SER A 84 -5.88 10.85 45.39
N PRO A 85 -6.82 11.79 45.20
CA PRO A 85 -7.98 11.77 46.07
C PRO A 85 -9.32 11.89 45.32
N ALA A 86 -10.33 11.22 45.88
CA ALA A 86 -11.76 11.35 45.54
C ALA A 86 -12.49 12.25 46.60
N PRO A 87 -13.83 12.39 46.60
CA PRO A 87 -14.55 13.51 45.99
C PRO A 87 -15.43 14.30 47.00
N ALA A 88 -15.83 15.54 46.69
CA ALA A 88 -17.13 16.16 47.05
C ALA A 88 -17.17 17.68 46.77
N GLY A 89 -18.30 18.17 46.25
CA GLY A 89 -18.81 19.50 46.57
C GLY A 89 -19.18 20.42 45.40
N ALA A 90 -20.45 20.37 44.99
CA ALA A 90 -21.21 21.54 44.51
C ALA A 90 -22.36 21.77 45.53
N PRO A 91 -23.12 22.90 45.56
CA PRO A 91 -23.17 24.02 44.60
C PRO A 91 -23.32 25.44 45.23
N ALA A 92 -23.15 26.51 44.43
CA ALA A 92 -23.84 27.82 44.51
C ALA A 92 -23.21 28.77 43.46
N ALA A 93 -23.91 29.18 42.38
CA ALA A 93 -24.96 30.22 42.26
C ALA A 93 -24.42 31.65 42.02
N GLY A 94 -24.83 32.24 40.89
CA GLY A 94 -24.73 33.67 40.50
C GLY A 94 -23.35 34.06 39.93
N VAL A 95 -23.18 34.72 38.78
CA VAL A 95 -23.94 35.83 38.18
C VAL A 95 -23.66 35.86 36.67
N ALA A 96 -24.67 36.19 35.87
CA ALA A 96 -24.56 36.69 34.49
C ALA A 96 -25.30 38.05 34.42
N PRO A 97 -25.24 38.84 33.33
CA PRO A 97 -24.25 38.94 32.25
C PRO A 97 -23.80 40.41 32.02
N ALA A 98 -22.84 40.64 31.12
CA ALA A 98 -22.72 41.93 30.45
C ALA A 98 -22.45 41.72 28.94
N ALA A 99 -23.48 42.02 28.15
CA ALA A 99 -23.37 42.47 26.75
C ALA A 99 -22.64 43.84 26.73
N GLU A 100 -22.17 44.45 25.65
CA GLU A 100 -22.50 44.47 24.23
C GLU A 100 -21.45 45.42 23.60
N ALA A 101 -21.09 45.25 22.31
CA ALA A 101 -21.03 46.34 21.33
C ALA A 101 -20.24 45.95 20.07
N ALA A 102 -20.96 45.94 18.95
CA ALA A 102 -20.48 45.90 17.58
C ALA A 102 -20.23 47.32 17.03
N SER A 103 -19.44 47.43 15.95
CA SER A 103 -19.55 48.43 14.86
C SER A 103 -18.40 48.19 13.87
N ALA A 104 -18.62 47.66 12.66
CA ALA A 104 -19.25 48.21 11.46
C ALA A 104 -18.36 49.18 10.63
N ALA A 105 -18.30 48.90 9.33
CA ALA A 105 -17.73 49.71 8.25
C ALA A 105 -18.51 51.03 8.01
N PRO A 106 -18.02 51.92 7.13
CA PRO A 106 -18.88 52.34 6.01
C PRO A 106 -18.17 52.63 4.67
N ALA A 107 -18.98 52.87 3.65
CA ALA A 107 -18.70 52.87 2.22
C ALA A 107 -18.67 54.26 1.53
N ALA A 108 -18.01 54.29 0.35
CA ALA A 108 -18.33 54.95 -0.94
C ALA A 108 -18.37 56.49 -1.19
N ARG A 109 -17.52 56.90 -2.16
CA ARG A 109 -17.69 57.77 -3.38
C ARG A 109 -17.92 59.31 -3.26
N PRO A 110 -17.40 60.15 -4.21
CA PRO A 110 -17.87 60.23 -5.62
C PRO A 110 -16.81 60.49 -6.74
N GLU A 111 -17.33 60.59 -7.98
CA GLU A 111 -16.71 60.62 -9.32
C GLU A 111 -16.03 61.94 -9.74
N SER A 112 -15.09 61.89 -10.72
CA SER A 112 -15.02 62.86 -11.84
C SER A 112 -14.16 62.35 -13.03
N ALA A 113 -14.51 62.81 -14.22
CA ALA A 113 -14.07 62.43 -15.56
C ALA A 113 -12.69 62.99 -16.01
N GLY A 114 -12.13 62.41 -17.10
CA GLY A 114 -11.22 63.12 -18.02
C GLY A 114 -10.00 62.36 -18.60
N ASP A 115 -10.13 61.93 -19.86
CA ASP A 115 -9.14 61.90 -20.96
C ASP A 115 -7.91 60.95 -21.02
N THR A 116 -8.12 59.89 -21.82
CA THR A 116 -7.30 59.40 -22.95
C THR A 116 -5.76 59.32 -22.85
N VAL A 117 -5.26 58.08 -22.72
CA VAL A 117 -4.11 57.60 -23.52
C VAL A 117 -4.45 56.22 -24.07
N ARG A 118 -4.57 56.14 -25.41
CA ARG A 118 -4.62 54.89 -26.18
C ARG A 118 -3.30 54.13 -25.96
N MET A 119 -3.31 53.04 -25.20
CA MET A 119 -2.26 52.03 -25.32
C MET A 119 -2.60 51.10 -26.48
N GLN A 120 -1.71 51.10 -27.47
CA GLN A 120 -1.75 50.25 -28.65
C GLN A 120 -1.77 48.77 -28.23
N SER A 121 -2.63 48.01 -28.90
CA SER A 121 -2.65 46.55 -28.85
C SER A 121 -1.27 45.97 -29.17
N PRO A 122 -0.75 44.99 -28.40
CA PRO A 122 0.36 44.17 -28.87
C PRO A 122 -0.10 43.46 -30.14
N GLY A 123 0.58 43.76 -31.24
CA GLY A 123 0.12 43.47 -32.59
C GLY A 123 -0.16 42.00 -32.85
N ALA A 124 -1.07 41.79 -33.80
CA ALA A 124 -1.43 40.52 -34.42
C ALA A 124 -0.22 39.71 -34.94
N GLY A 125 1.00 40.27 -34.98
CA GLY A 125 2.24 39.61 -35.40
C GLY A 125 3.00 38.79 -34.33
N ALA A 126 2.63 38.86 -33.05
CA ALA A 126 3.20 37.98 -32.02
C ALA A 126 2.36 36.71 -31.83
N ALA A 127 1.02 36.86 -31.84
CA ALA A 127 0.09 35.73 -31.90
C ALA A 127 0.19 34.95 -33.22
N ALA A 128 0.44 35.63 -34.34
CA ALA A 128 0.68 34.97 -35.63
C ALA A 128 2.06 34.30 -35.76
N ARG A 129 3.06 34.68 -34.94
CA ARG A 129 4.38 33.99 -34.89
C ARG A 129 4.35 32.72 -34.04
N LEU A 130 3.53 32.69 -32.99
CA LEU A 130 3.24 31.45 -32.23
C LEU A 130 2.39 30.45 -33.02
N ALA A 131 1.60 30.92 -33.98
CA ALA A 131 0.81 30.07 -34.87
C ALA A 131 1.66 29.24 -35.86
N GLN A 132 2.99 29.42 -35.88
CA GLN A 132 3.91 28.67 -36.73
C GLN A 132 4.51 27.39 -36.10
N GLU A 133 4.14 26.99 -34.87
CA GLU A 133 4.84 25.91 -34.16
C GLU A 133 3.97 24.81 -33.53
N PHE A 134 2.74 24.61 -33.98
CA PHE A 134 1.93 23.42 -33.64
C PHE A 134 0.96 23.05 -34.76
N ASN A 135 0.72 21.76 -34.95
CA ASN A 135 -0.11 21.23 -36.06
C ASN A 135 -1.42 20.59 -35.58
N ARG A 136 -1.65 20.52 -34.26
CA ARG A 136 -2.90 20.03 -33.64
C ARG A 136 -3.27 20.88 -32.41
N SER A 137 -4.55 20.89 -32.07
CA SER A 137 -5.07 21.51 -30.85
C SER A 137 -6.17 20.68 -30.18
N THR A 138 -6.21 20.74 -28.85
CA THR A 138 -7.18 20.02 -28.02
C THR A 138 -7.55 20.82 -26.77
N GLN A 139 -8.72 20.57 -26.18
CA GLN A 139 -9.12 21.24 -24.95
C GLN A 139 -8.37 20.63 -23.75
N LEU A 140 -8.34 19.29 -23.70
CA LEU A 140 -7.62 18.56 -22.66
C LEU A 140 -6.64 17.57 -23.28
N LEU A 141 -5.37 17.74 -22.97
CA LEU A 141 -4.34 16.74 -23.23
C LEU A 141 -4.14 15.87 -21.99
N VAL A 142 -4.06 14.55 -22.17
CA VAL A 142 -3.66 13.63 -21.10
C VAL A 142 -2.38 12.92 -21.53
N LEU A 143 -1.32 13.02 -20.72
CA LEU A 143 -0.01 12.42 -21.01
C LEU A 143 0.16 11.13 -20.21
N GLY A 144 0.02 9.98 -20.87
CA GLY A 144 0.09 8.64 -20.33
C GLY A 144 -1.29 7.97 -20.26
N ALA A 145 -1.39 6.72 -20.72
CA ALA A 145 -2.63 5.95 -20.76
C ALA A 145 -2.72 4.86 -19.68
N GLY A 146 -2.06 5.07 -18.52
CA GLY A 146 -2.22 4.23 -17.34
C GLY A 146 -3.58 4.39 -16.65
N PRO A 147 -3.82 3.69 -15.52
CA PRO A 147 -5.08 3.74 -14.76
C PRO A 147 -5.63 5.14 -14.54
N GLY A 148 -4.80 6.08 -14.07
CA GLY A 148 -5.22 7.46 -13.90
C GLY A 148 -5.48 8.18 -15.22
N GLY A 149 -4.57 8.03 -16.19
CA GLY A 149 -4.64 8.75 -17.47
C GLY A 149 -5.85 8.39 -18.33
N TYR A 150 -6.08 7.10 -18.61
CA TYR A 150 -7.26 6.73 -19.40
C TYR A 150 -8.56 7.03 -18.65
N THR A 151 -8.59 6.92 -17.31
CA THR A 151 -9.76 7.27 -16.50
C THR A 151 -10.06 8.76 -16.59
N ALA A 152 -9.03 9.61 -16.48
CA ALA A 152 -9.16 11.06 -16.63
C ALA A 152 -9.64 11.43 -18.04
N ALA A 153 -9.03 10.83 -19.06
CA ALA A 153 -9.42 11.07 -20.46
C ALA A 153 -10.88 10.67 -20.72
N PHE A 154 -11.30 9.50 -20.24
CA PHE A 154 -12.68 9.03 -20.39
C PHE A 154 -13.66 9.92 -19.63
N ARG A 155 -13.34 10.27 -18.37
CA ARG A 155 -14.19 11.13 -17.58
C ARG A 155 -14.36 12.52 -18.20
N ALA A 156 -13.28 13.10 -18.71
CA ALA A 156 -13.32 14.39 -19.39
C ALA A 156 -14.12 14.35 -20.70
N ALA A 157 -14.00 13.28 -21.48
CA ALA A 157 -14.82 13.08 -22.68
C ALA A 157 -16.31 12.92 -22.33
N ASP A 158 -16.62 12.18 -21.26
CA ASP A 158 -18.00 12.04 -20.74
C ASP A 158 -18.56 13.39 -20.23
N LEU A 159 -17.70 14.36 -19.92
CA LEU A 159 -18.06 15.74 -19.54
C LEU A 159 -18.06 16.71 -20.73
N GLY A 160 -17.87 16.22 -21.96
CA GLY A 160 -17.99 17.00 -23.20
C GLY A 160 -16.71 17.72 -23.65
N LEU A 161 -15.56 17.46 -23.02
CA LEU A 161 -14.28 18.02 -23.48
C LEU A 161 -13.77 17.25 -24.70
N LYS A 162 -13.15 17.98 -25.65
CA LYS A 162 -12.30 17.38 -26.68
C LYS A 162 -10.99 16.94 -26.03
N VAL A 163 -10.75 15.63 -26.01
CA VAL A 163 -9.60 15.02 -25.34
C VAL A 163 -8.63 14.40 -26.34
N THR A 164 -7.34 14.66 -26.14
CA THR A 164 -6.25 13.93 -26.80
C THR A 164 -5.40 13.21 -25.74
N LEU A 165 -5.33 11.88 -25.84
CA LEU A 165 -4.54 11.01 -24.98
C LEU A 165 -3.22 10.66 -25.68
N VAL A 166 -2.09 10.96 -25.05
CA VAL A 166 -0.75 10.66 -25.57
C VAL A 166 -0.17 9.46 -24.83
N GLU A 167 0.22 8.42 -25.57
CA GLU A 167 0.82 7.21 -25.00
C GLU A 167 1.99 6.73 -25.85
N ARG A 168 3.13 6.38 -25.23
CA ARG A 168 4.32 5.94 -25.96
C ARG A 168 4.18 4.52 -26.49
N TRP A 169 3.39 3.68 -25.82
CA TRP A 169 3.12 2.29 -26.20
C TRP A 169 1.91 2.16 -27.11
N GLN A 170 1.78 1.04 -27.81
CA GLN A 170 0.60 0.75 -28.64
C GLN A 170 -0.61 0.34 -27.81
N GLU A 171 -0.39 -0.37 -26.71
CA GLU A 171 -1.45 -0.80 -25.81
C GLU A 171 -1.72 0.25 -24.72
N LEU A 172 -3.00 0.42 -24.39
CA LEU A 172 -3.45 1.30 -23.31
C LEU A 172 -3.51 0.53 -21.97
N GLY A 173 -3.78 1.25 -20.88
CA GLY A 173 -3.88 0.68 -19.52
C GLY A 173 -2.58 0.73 -18.73
N GLY A 174 -1.48 1.18 -19.36
CA GLY A 174 -0.18 1.42 -18.73
C GLY A 174 0.38 0.22 -17.97
N VAL A 175 1.19 0.50 -16.95
CA VAL A 175 1.88 -0.54 -16.15
C VAL A 175 0.88 -1.53 -15.54
N CYS A 176 -0.15 -1.04 -14.87
CA CYS A 176 -1.06 -1.90 -14.10
C CYS A 176 -1.75 -2.98 -14.96
N LEU A 177 -2.19 -2.63 -16.16
CA LEU A 177 -2.84 -3.59 -17.05
C LEU A 177 -1.84 -4.48 -17.79
N ASN A 178 -0.75 -3.91 -18.30
CA ASN A 178 0.12 -4.63 -19.24
C ASN A 178 1.22 -5.43 -18.55
N VAL A 179 1.83 -4.88 -17.49
CA VAL A 179 3.07 -5.40 -16.88
C VAL A 179 3.08 -5.22 -15.35
N GLY A 180 1.91 -5.36 -14.73
CA GLY A 180 1.70 -5.10 -13.30
C GLY A 180 0.53 -5.88 -12.72
N CYS A 181 -0.45 -5.16 -12.17
CA CYS A 181 -1.60 -5.71 -11.43
C CYS A 181 -2.27 -6.92 -12.11
N ILE A 182 -2.66 -6.79 -13.38
CA ILE A 182 -3.49 -7.81 -14.04
C ILE A 182 -2.71 -9.10 -14.33
N PRO A 183 -1.55 -9.06 -15.03
CA PRO A 183 -0.79 -10.28 -15.27
C PRO A 183 -0.26 -10.90 -13.97
N SER A 184 0.15 -10.12 -12.97
CA SER A 184 0.59 -10.68 -11.68
C SER A 184 -0.54 -11.42 -10.96
N LYS A 185 -1.75 -10.84 -10.89
CA LYS A 185 -2.91 -11.46 -10.22
C LYS A 185 -3.39 -12.72 -10.95
N ALA A 186 -3.32 -12.74 -12.29
CA ALA A 186 -3.60 -13.96 -13.05
C ALA A 186 -2.61 -15.09 -12.70
N LEU A 187 -1.32 -14.78 -12.58
CA LEU A 187 -0.30 -15.76 -12.22
C LEU A 187 -0.37 -16.19 -10.76
N LEU A 188 -0.67 -15.28 -9.84
CA LEU A 188 -0.92 -15.59 -8.43
C LEU A 188 -2.13 -16.51 -8.26
N HIS A 189 -3.19 -16.32 -9.06
CA HIS A 189 -4.31 -17.24 -9.07
C HIS A 189 -3.88 -18.66 -9.49
N ALA A 190 -3.07 -18.78 -10.55
CA ALA A 190 -2.54 -20.08 -10.97
C ALA A 190 -1.66 -20.71 -9.87
N ALA A 191 -0.80 -19.92 -9.22
CA ALA A 191 0.03 -20.35 -8.09
C ALA A 191 -0.83 -20.85 -6.92
N LYS A 192 -1.90 -20.11 -6.59
CA LYS A 192 -2.86 -20.51 -5.54
C LYS A 192 -3.54 -21.84 -5.86
N VAL A 193 -3.97 -22.07 -7.11
CA VAL A 193 -4.60 -23.35 -7.50
C VAL A 193 -3.63 -24.52 -7.33
N ILE A 194 -2.35 -24.34 -7.66
CA ILE A 194 -1.31 -25.36 -7.45
C ILE A 194 -1.19 -25.68 -5.95
N GLU A 195 -1.14 -24.63 -5.12
CA GLU A 195 -0.97 -24.80 -3.69
C GLU A 195 -2.20 -25.41 -3.00
N ASP A 196 -3.39 -24.90 -3.29
CA ASP A 196 -4.64 -25.42 -2.73
C ASP A 196 -4.78 -26.93 -3.06
N ALA A 197 -4.39 -27.35 -4.28
CA ALA A 197 -4.40 -28.76 -4.66
C ALA A 197 -3.38 -29.61 -3.86
N HIS A 198 -2.21 -29.06 -3.56
CA HIS A 198 -1.18 -29.72 -2.75
C HIS A 198 -1.63 -29.86 -1.28
N GLU A 199 -2.18 -28.80 -0.69
CA GLU A 199 -2.63 -28.80 0.71
C GLU A 199 -3.81 -29.74 0.97
N MET A 200 -4.63 -30.01 -0.05
CA MET A 200 -5.75 -30.95 0.07
C MET A 200 -5.32 -32.41 0.28
N ALA A 201 -4.06 -32.76 0.00
CA ALA A 201 -3.55 -34.11 0.23
C ALA A 201 -3.66 -34.52 1.72
N GLY A 202 -3.36 -33.61 2.65
CA GLY A 202 -3.52 -33.84 4.10
C GLY A 202 -4.97 -34.01 4.54
N ARG A 203 -5.93 -33.70 3.67
CA ARG A 203 -7.39 -33.80 3.89
C ARG A 203 -8.02 -34.94 3.09
N GLY A 204 -7.20 -35.86 2.58
CA GLY A 204 -7.65 -37.07 1.87
C GLY A 204 -7.97 -36.88 0.40
N ILE A 205 -7.67 -35.72 -0.20
CA ILE A 205 -7.84 -35.47 -1.64
C ILE A 205 -6.45 -35.20 -2.25
N ALA A 206 -5.81 -36.26 -2.73
CA ALA A 206 -4.47 -36.18 -3.30
C ALA A 206 -4.52 -36.09 -4.84
N PHE A 207 -3.78 -35.13 -5.37
CA PHE A 207 -3.45 -35.02 -6.80
C PHE A 207 -1.99 -35.42 -7.03
N GLY A 208 -1.65 -35.80 -8.27
CA GLY A 208 -0.25 -35.88 -8.69
C GLY A 208 0.37 -34.48 -8.84
N ALA A 209 1.70 -34.41 -8.91
CA ALA A 209 2.39 -33.15 -9.21
C ALA A 209 1.91 -32.58 -10.57
N PRO A 210 1.62 -31.27 -10.68
CA PRO A 210 1.12 -30.68 -11.90
C PRO A 210 2.18 -30.71 -13.01
N GLN A 211 1.75 -30.98 -14.24
CA GLN A 211 2.58 -30.76 -15.42
C GLN A 211 2.41 -29.33 -15.91
N ILE A 212 3.45 -28.51 -15.76
CA ILE A 212 3.38 -27.08 -16.06
C ILE A 212 3.82 -26.81 -17.50
N ASP A 213 2.85 -26.43 -18.35
CA ASP A 213 3.08 -25.90 -19.70
C ASP A 213 3.24 -24.37 -19.62
N LEU A 214 4.48 -23.90 -19.45
CA LEU A 214 4.79 -22.47 -19.33
C LEU A 214 4.36 -21.65 -20.57
N PRO A 215 4.57 -22.11 -21.82
CA PRO A 215 4.01 -21.43 -22.99
C PRO A 215 2.50 -21.21 -22.91
N ARG A 216 1.72 -22.23 -22.51
CA ARG A 216 0.26 -22.11 -22.38
C ARG A 216 -0.14 -21.20 -21.23
N LEU A 217 0.54 -21.26 -20.09
CA LEU A 217 0.30 -20.36 -18.97
C LEU A 217 0.54 -18.89 -19.35
N ARG A 218 1.66 -18.62 -20.05
CA ARG A 218 1.96 -17.29 -20.61
C ARG A 218 0.91 -16.84 -21.61
N ALA A 219 0.47 -17.71 -22.51
CA ALA A 219 -0.58 -17.39 -23.48
C ALA A 219 -1.91 -17.02 -22.81
N TRP A 220 -2.31 -17.74 -21.75
CA TRP A 220 -3.51 -17.41 -20.97
C TRP A 220 -3.39 -16.05 -20.27
N LYS A 221 -2.28 -15.78 -19.57
CA LYS A 221 -1.97 -14.46 -18.98
C LYS A 221 -2.11 -13.35 -20.02
N SER A 222 -1.46 -13.51 -21.16
CA SER A 222 -1.48 -12.53 -22.25
C SER A 222 -2.87 -12.36 -22.86
N ALA A 223 -3.68 -13.42 -22.93
CA ALA A 223 -5.07 -13.34 -23.40
C ALA A 223 -5.96 -12.51 -22.46
N VAL A 224 -5.76 -12.63 -21.14
CA VAL A 224 -6.47 -11.80 -20.15
C VAL A 224 -6.14 -10.32 -20.35
N VAL A 225 -4.84 -9.99 -20.50
CA VAL A 225 -4.38 -8.63 -20.79
C VAL A 225 -4.97 -8.12 -22.11
N ALA A 226 -4.85 -8.90 -23.20
CA ALA A 226 -5.34 -8.52 -24.53
C ALA A 226 -6.86 -8.27 -24.56
N LYS A 227 -7.64 -9.05 -23.82
CA LYS A 227 -9.10 -8.84 -23.70
C LYS A 227 -9.41 -7.46 -23.10
N LEU A 228 -8.70 -7.10 -22.03
CA LEU A 228 -8.90 -5.84 -21.32
C LEU A 228 -8.36 -4.64 -22.12
N THR A 229 -7.19 -4.74 -22.75
CA THR A 229 -6.67 -3.65 -23.62
C THR A 229 -7.56 -3.46 -24.85
N GLY A 230 -8.08 -4.54 -25.43
CA GLY A 230 -9.10 -4.50 -26.48
C GLY A 230 -10.37 -3.77 -26.04
N GLY A 231 -10.85 -4.03 -24.82
CA GLY A 231 -11.94 -3.28 -24.19
C GLY A 231 -11.66 -1.77 -24.10
N LEU A 232 -10.46 -1.38 -23.66
CA LEU A 232 -10.08 0.04 -23.61
C LEU A 232 -10.10 0.70 -25.00
N LYS A 233 -9.65 0.01 -26.05
CA LYS A 233 -9.71 0.52 -27.43
C LYS A 233 -11.14 0.76 -27.90
N ILE A 234 -12.09 -0.09 -27.51
CA ILE A 234 -13.52 0.12 -27.79
C ILE A 234 -14.03 1.36 -27.05
N LEU A 235 -13.70 1.50 -25.76
CA LEU A 235 -14.14 2.64 -24.94
C LEU A 235 -13.58 3.98 -25.44
N VAL A 236 -12.33 4.01 -25.91
CA VAL A 236 -11.73 5.18 -26.58
C VAL A 236 -12.56 5.61 -27.78
N ARG A 237 -12.92 4.67 -28.67
CA ARG A 237 -13.70 4.97 -29.88
C ARG A 237 -15.10 5.48 -29.54
N GLN A 238 -15.78 4.84 -28.58
CA GLN A 238 -17.12 5.24 -28.15
C GLN A 238 -17.14 6.66 -27.55
N ARG A 239 -16.08 7.02 -26.81
CA ARG A 239 -15.92 8.36 -26.22
C ARG A 239 -15.29 9.38 -27.15
N LYS A 240 -14.93 8.99 -28.38
CA LYS A 240 -14.26 9.85 -29.38
C LYS A 240 -12.99 10.51 -28.84
N VAL A 241 -12.27 9.81 -27.96
CA VAL A 241 -10.96 10.26 -27.47
C VAL A 241 -9.94 10.03 -28.58
N GLU A 242 -9.20 11.06 -28.94
CA GLU A 242 -8.09 10.95 -29.88
C GLU A 242 -6.89 10.33 -29.17
N VAL A 243 -6.29 9.27 -29.72
CA VAL A 243 -5.06 8.69 -29.19
C VAL A 243 -3.90 9.01 -30.12
N VAL A 244 -2.84 9.59 -29.58
CA VAL A 244 -1.60 9.88 -30.30
C VAL A 244 -0.48 9.06 -29.71
N HIS A 245 0.14 8.22 -30.54
CA HIS A 245 1.23 7.37 -30.10
C HIS A 245 2.59 8.07 -30.23
N GLY A 246 3.35 8.12 -29.14
CA GLY A 246 4.69 8.68 -29.11
C GLY A 246 5.14 9.16 -27.73
N VAL A 247 6.40 9.56 -27.64
CA VAL A 247 7.01 10.12 -26.43
C VAL A 247 6.69 11.60 -26.35
N GLY A 248 5.89 11.98 -25.35
CA GLY A 248 5.51 13.37 -25.10
C GLY A 248 6.53 14.12 -24.24
N ARG A 249 6.92 15.33 -24.65
CA ARG A 249 7.73 16.27 -23.87
C ARG A 249 7.17 17.68 -23.98
N PHE A 250 7.19 18.44 -22.89
CA PHE A 250 6.78 19.84 -22.94
C PHE A 250 7.82 20.67 -23.67
N VAL A 251 7.36 21.58 -24.52
CA VAL A 251 8.22 22.59 -25.18
C VAL A 251 7.83 24.01 -24.76
N SER A 252 6.65 24.18 -24.15
CA SER A 252 6.19 25.40 -23.48
C SER A 252 5.03 25.07 -22.53
N ALA A 253 4.50 26.08 -21.84
CA ALA A 253 3.36 25.95 -20.93
C ALA A 253 2.06 25.42 -21.57
N ASN A 254 1.91 25.46 -22.90
CA ASN A 254 0.68 25.07 -23.60
C ASN A 254 0.91 24.19 -24.83
N VAL A 255 2.13 23.69 -25.04
CA VAL A 255 2.47 22.86 -26.21
C VAL A 255 3.29 21.66 -25.77
N LEU A 256 2.83 20.47 -26.19
CA LEU A 256 3.53 19.21 -26.04
C LEU A 256 4.04 18.74 -27.41
N GLU A 257 5.32 18.41 -27.49
CA GLU A 257 5.90 17.70 -28.63
C GLU A 257 5.77 16.20 -28.41
N VAL A 258 5.26 15.49 -29.42
CA VAL A 258 5.11 14.02 -29.41
C VAL A 258 5.99 13.43 -30.50
N MET A 259 7.04 12.74 -30.08
CA MET A 259 7.99 12.08 -30.98
C MET A 259 7.61 10.62 -31.19
N SER A 260 7.57 10.18 -32.43
CA SER A 260 7.28 8.79 -32.82
C SER A 260 8.26 8.32 -33.89
N ALA A 261 8.21 7.03 -34.24
CA ALA A 261 8.96 6.50 -35.39
C ALA A 261 8.59 7.18 -36.73
N SER A 262 7.37 7.75 -36.82
CA SER A 262 6.87 8.46 -38.00
C SER A 262 7.24 9.95 -38.06
N GLY A 263 7.95 10.45 -37.05
CA GLY A 263 8.33 11.86 -36.91
C GLY A 263 7.78 12.52 -35.65
N SER A 264 7.97 13.84 -35.57
CA SER A 264 7.51 14.68 -34.47
C SER A 264 6.25 15.47 -34.85
N GLN A 265 5.35 15.64 -33.89
CA GLN A 265 4.18 16.52 -34.01
C GLN A 265 4.00 17.34 -32.73
N ARG A 266 3.42 18.53 -32.85
CA ARG A 266 3.24 19.45 -31.72
C ARG A 266 1.77 19.73 -31.50
N ILE A 267 1.31 19.46 -30.28
CA ILE A 267 -0.08 19.55 -29.87
C ILE A 267 -0.22 20.70 -28.89
N ARG A 268 -0.99 21.73 -29.27
CA ARG A 268 -1.42 22.77 -28.35
C ARG A 268 -2.56 22.27 -27.47
N PHE A 269 -2.54 22.59 -26.19
CA PHE A 269 -3.62 22.26 -25.25
C PHE A 269 -4.05 23.47 -24.42
N ASP A 270 -5.33 23.51 -24.05
CA ASP A 270 -5.84 24.49 -23.09
C ASP A 270 -5.53 24.04 -21.65
N GLN A 271 -5.73 22.74 -21.38
CA GLN A 271 -5.37 22.09 -20.12
C GLN A 271 -4.64 20.77 -20.34
N CYS A 272 -3.82 20.37 -19.36
CA CYS A 272 -3.04 19.13 -19.43
C CYS A 272 -3.12 18.33 -18.13
N ILE A 273 -3.33 17.01 -18.21
CA ILE A 273 -3.19 16.09 -17.08
C ILE A 273 -1.97 15.20 -17.31
N ILE A 274 -0.96 15.34 -16.46
CA ILE A 274 0.25 14.51 -16.47
C ILE A 274 -0.04 13.21 -15.71
N ALA A 275 0.00 12.08 -16.41
CA ALA A 275 -0.24 10.74 -15.88
C ALA A 275 0.87 9.75 -16.32
N ALA A 276 2.11 10.25 -16.43
CA ALA A 276 3.25 9.49 -16.96
C ALA A 276 3.83 8.42 -16.01
N GLY A 277 3.23 8.24 -14.84
CA GLY A 277 3.48 7.12 -13.94
C GLY A 277 4.91 7.06 -13.36
N SER A 278 5.36 5.83 -13.14
CA SER A 278 6.65 5.48 -12.55
C SER A 278 7.34 4.34 -13.33
N GLU A 279 8.56 4.00 -12.97
CA GLU A 279 9.33 2.87 -13.51
C GLU A 279 10.09 2.10 -12.40
N PRO A 280 10.47 0.83 -12.61
CA PRO A 280 11.27 0.09 -11.63
C PRO A 280 12.57 0.80 -11.28
N ALA A 281 12.90 0.84 -9.99
CA ALA A 281 14.17 1.39 -9.53
C ALA A 281 15.33 0.49 -9.97
N ARG A 282 16.41 1.09 -10.47
CA ARG A 282 17.66 0.39 -10.82
C ARG A 282 18.72 0.67 -9.77
N LEU A 283 19.45 -0.37 -9.36
CA LEU A 283 20.57 -0.23 -8.45
C LEU A 283 21.85 0.11 -9.25
N PRO A 284 22.58 1.17 -8.85
CA PRO A 284 23.78 1.60 -9.57
C PRO A 284 24.91 0.56 -9.44
N GLY A 285 25.76 0.48 -10.47
CA GLY A 285 26.96 -0.37 -10.46
C GLY A 285 26.71 -1.86 -10.75
N TRP A 286 25.47 -2.28 -10.97
CA TRP A 286 25.16 -3.67 -11.32
C TRP A 286 25.40 -3.93 -12.81
N PRO A 287 25.84 -5.14 -13.20
CA PRO A 287 26.10 -5.47 -14.59
C PRO A 287 24.80 -5.52 -15.41
N LEU A 288 24.84 -5.13 -16.68
CA LEU A 288 23.71 -5.30 -17.60
C LEU A 288 23.55 -6.76 -18.04
N ASP A 289 22.76 -7.56 -17.35
CA ASP A 289 22.61 -9.00 -17.62
C ASP A 289 21.13 -9.38 -17.72
N PRO A 290 20.68 -10.14 -18.75
CA PRO A 290 19.27 -10.55 -18.89
C PRO A 290 18.77 -11.49 -17.78
N ARG A 291 19.67 -12.01 -16.93
CA ARG A 291 19.33 -12.76 -15.71
C ARG A 291 18.98 -11.85 -14.53
N ILE A 292 19.26 -10.56 -14.62
CA ILE A 292 18.81 -9.54 -13.66
C ILE A 292 17.49 -8.98 -14.19
N LEU A 293 16.41 -9.42 -13.56
CA LEU A 293 15.03 -9.16 -13.94
C LEU A 293 14.49 -7.94 -13.19
N ASP A 294 13.66 -7.14 -13.87
CA ASP A 294 12.66 -6.34 -13.18
C ASP A 294 11.31 -7.07 -13.13
N SER A 295 10.27 -6.42 -12.60
CA SER A 295 8.93 -7.01 -12.51
C SER A 295 8.32 -7.34 -13.87
N THR A 296 8.65 -6.59 -14.93
CA THR A 296 8.19 -6.86 -16.30
C THR A 296 8.79 -8.15 -16.81
N ASP A 297 10.11 -8.32 -16.65
CA ASP A 297 10.81 -9.52 -17.09
C ASP A 297 10.32 -10.76 -16.33
N ALA A 298 10.05 -10.63 -15.02
CA ALA A 298 9.46 -11.68 -14.20
C ALA A 298 8.07 -12.13 -14.70
N LEU A 299 7.23 -11.19 -15.15
CA LEU A 299 5.90 -11.48 -15.66
C LEU A 299 5.89 -12.15 -17.04
N GLU A 300 7.04 -12.19 -17.72
CA GLU A 300 7.23 -13.00 -18.93
C GLU A 300 7.54 -14.46 -18.64
N LEU A 301 7.55 -14.86 -17.35
CA LEU A 301 7.75 -16.23 -16.89
C LEU A 301 8.92 -16.93 -17.60
N PRO A 302 10.15 -16.42 -17.45
CA PRO A 302 11.31 -17.11 -17.98
C PRO A 302 11.39 -18.53 -17.40
N GLU A 303 11.86 -19.48 -18.20
CA GLU A 303 12.19 -20.81 -17.69
C GLU A 303 13.24 -20.68 -16.58
N LEU A 304 12.92 -21.29 -15.44
CA LEU A 304 13.67 -21.26 -14.20
C LEU A 304 13.62 -22.65 -13.59
N SER A 305 14.79 -23.24 -13.39
CA SER A 305 14.95 -24.55 -12.74
C SER A 305 15.87 -24.51 -11.52
N GLY A 306 16.56 -23.37 -11.34
CA GLY A 306 17.51 -23.09 -10.27
C GLY A 306 17.01 -22.09 -9.24
N GLY A 307 17.96 -21.38 -8.63
CA GLY A 307 17.70 -20.43 -7.56
C GLY A 307 17.34 -19.04 -8.09
N LEU A 308 16.27 -18.46 -7.55
CA LEU A 308 15.86 -17.07 -7.77
C LEU A 308 16.13 -16.26 -6.51
N LEU A 309 16.91 -15.19 -6.61
CA LEU A 309 17.01 -14.18 -5.55
C LEU A 309 16.05 -13.04 -5.83
N VAL A 310 15.15 -12.73 -4.89
CA VAL A 310 14.31 -11.54 -4.89
C VAL A 310 14.95 -10.49 -3.99
N VAL A 311 15.31 -9.34 -4.58
CA VAL A 311 15.93 -8.21 -3.90
C VAL A 311 14.87 -7.16 -3.61
N GLY A 312 14.50 -7.03 -2.33
CA GLY A 312 13.39 -6.24 -1.84
C GLY A 312 12.23 -7.13 -1.37
N GLY A 313 11.97 -7.12 -0.07
CA GLY A 313 10.88 -7.80 0.62
C GLY A 313 9.55 -7.03 0.62
N GLY A 314 9.35 -6.14 -0.35
CA GLY A 314 8.08 -5.43 -0.56
C GLY A 314 7.05 -6.27 -1.31
N ILE A 315 5.83 -5.73 -1.45
CA ILE A 315 4.67 -6.44 -2.04
C ILE A 315 5.00 -7.08 -3.40
N ILE A 316 5.54 -6.31 -4.36
CA ILE A 316 5.82 -6.81 -5.72
C ILE A 316 6.80 -7.99 -5.69
N GLY A 317 7.86 -7.88 -4.88
CA GLY A 317 8.86 -8.94 -4.76
C GLY A 317 8.25 -10.22 -4.19
N LEU A 318 7.45 -10.09 -3.13
CA LEU A 318 6.80 -11.23 -2.48
C LEU A 318 5.69 -11.86 -3.32
N GLU A 319 4.92 -11.08 -4.09
CA GLU A 319 3.96 -11.63 -5.05
C GLU A 319 4.66 -12.47 -6.13
N MET A 320 5.78 -11.97 -6.69
CA MET A 320 6.54 -12.74 -7.68
C MET A 320 7.23 -13.96 -7.05
N ALA A 321 7.71 -13.84 -5.81
CA ALA A 321 8.23 -14.96 -5.04
C ALA A 321 7.19 -16.08 -4.91
N CYS A 322 5.93 -15.75 -4.57
CA CYS A 322 4.84 -16.73 -4.49
C CYS A 322 4.60 -17.44 -5.83
N VAL A 323 4.61 -16.70 -6.95
CA VAL A 323 4.46 -17.29 -8.28
C VAL A 323 5.59 -18.26 -8.58
N PHE A 324 6.85 -17.84 -8.43
CA PHE A 324 7.98 -18.69 -8.79
C PHE A 324 8.18 -19.89 -7.86
N ASP A 325 7.87 -19.74 -6.56
CA ASP A 325 7.85 -20.86 -5.60
C ASP A 325 6.82 -21.92 -6.02
N ALA A 326 5.59 -21.53 -6.33
CA ALA A 326 4.54 -22.45 -6.76
C ALA A 326 4.86 -23.12 -8.11
N LEU A 327 5.65 -22.46 -8.97
CA LEU A 327 6.15 -23.04 -10.23
C LEU A 327 7.40 -23.91 -10.03
N GLY A 328 7.91 -24.05 -8.80
CA GLY A 328 9.00 -24.97 -8.43
C GLY A 328 10.40 -24.35 -8.33
N SER A 329 10.52 -23.01 -8.37
CA SER A 329 11.81 -22.33 -8.21
C SER A 329 12.27 -22.32 -6.75
N ARG A 330 13.60 -22.40 -6.51
CA ARG A 330 14.14 -22.18 -5.17
C ARG A 330 14.27 -20.69 -4.90
N VAL A 331 13.32 -20.14 -4.16
CA VAL A 331 13.25 -18.69 -3.91
C VAL A 331 14.05 -18.30 -2.67
N SER A 332 14.87 -17.26 -2.80
CA SER A 332 15.53 -16.56 -1.69
C SER A 332 15.07 -15.10 -1.70
N VAL A 333 14.78 -14.53 -0.54
CA VAL A 333 14.40 -13.10 -0.42
C VAL A 333 15.44 -12.38 0.43
N VAL A 334 15.88 -11.21 -0.04
CA VAL A 334 16.75 -10.31 0.72
C VAL A 334 16.07 -8.95 0.88
N GLU A 335 16.03 -8.46 2.12
CA GLU A 335 15.39 -7.22 2.50
C GLU A 335 16.32 -6.41 3.42
N LEU A 336 16.44 -5.11 3.12
CA LEU A 336 17.32 -4.20 3.83
C LEU A 336 16.84 -3.96 5.27
N THR A 337 15.53 -3.98 5.48
CA THR A 337 14.88 -3.69 6.76
C THR A 337 14.70 -4.95 7.62
N ALA A 338 14.32 -4.73 8.88
CA ALA A 338 14.10 -5.77 9.87
C ALA A 338 12.78 -6.56 9.67
N GLN A 339 11.95 -6.19 8.70
CA GLN A 339 10.70 -6.88 8.40
C GLN A 339 10.41 -6.93 6.90
N LEU A 340 9.62 -7.92 6.49
CA LEU A 340 8.99 -7.89 5.17
C LEU A 340 7.86 -6.85 5.14
N MET A 341 7.52 -6.36 3.95
CA MET A 341 6.49 -5.35 3.72
C MET A 341 6.60 -4.13 4.67
N PRO A 342 7.72 -3.37 4.63
CA PRO A 342 7.86 -2.17 5.44
C PRO A 342 6.69 -1.20 5.23
N GLY A 343 6.10 -0.71 6.32
CA GLY A 343 4.89 0.11 6.33
C GLY A 343 3.58 -0.66 6.58
N CYS A 344 3.62 -2.00 6.60
CA CYS A 344 2.56 -2.83 7.16
C CYS A 344 2.85 -3.11 8.64
N ASP A 345 1.81 -3.23 9.47
CA ASP A 345 2.02 -3.62 10.86
C ASP A 345 2.66 -5.02 10.95
N PRO A 346 3.65 -5.23 11.86
CA PRO A 346 4.38 -6.48 11.95
C PRO A 346 3.48 -7.70 12.22
N ASP A 347 2.40 -7.51 12.99
CA ASP A 347 1.48 -8.57 13.34
C ASP A 347 0.73 -9.15 12.13
N LEU A 348 0.38 -8.32 11.14
CA LEU A 348 -0.21 -8.73 9.88
C LEU A 348 0.78 -9.48 8.97
N VAL A 349 2.07 -9.15 9.06
CA VAL A 349 3.13 -9.78 8.25
C VAL A 349 3.51 -11.17 8.77
N ARG A 350 3.47 -11.36 10.10
CA ARG A 350 3.90 -12.60 10.78
C ARG A 350 3.28 -13.89 10.22
N PRO A 351 1.95 -13.99 9.97
CA PRO A 351 1.36 -15.20 9.41
C PRO A 351 1.91 -15.58 8.04
N LEU A 352 2.08 -14.59 7.15
CA LEU A 352 2.72 -14.82 5.87
C LEU A 352 4.16 -15.28 6.05
N GLU A 353 4.95 -14.53 6.83
CA GLU A 353 6.37 -14.82 7.04
C GLU A 353 6.58 -16.25 7.58
N ARG A 354 5.79 -16.67 8.57
CA ARG A 354 5.84 -18.03 9.12
C ARG A 354 5.62 -19.09 8.04
N ARG A 355 4.63 -18.88 7.17
CA ARG A 355 4.30 -19.79 6.07
C ARG A 355 5.42 -19.84 5.04
N ILE A 356 5.91 -18.70 4.57
CA ILE A 356 6.94 -18.68 3.51
C ILE A 356 8.33 -19.10 4.01
N ARG A 357 8.65 -18.98 5.30
CA ARG A 357 9.91 -19.48 5.87
C ARG A 357 10.05 -21.00 5.76
N ALA A 358 8.94 -21.73 5.75
CA ALA A 358 8.95 -23.18 5.57
C ALA A 358 9.09 -23.61 4.10
N ARG A 359 8.90 -22.68 3.15
CA ARG A 359 8.84 -22.95 1.72
C ARG A 359 10.05 -22.42 0.97
N TYR A 360 10.40 -21.16 1.24
CA TYR A 360 11.50 -20.48 0.58
C TYR A 360 12.83 -20.99 1.09
N GLN A 361 13.85 -20.95 0.21
CA GLN A 361 15.20 -21.39 0.54
C GLN A 361 15.82 -20.55 1.67
N GLN A 362 15.60 -19.24 1.67
CA GLN A 362 16.02 -18.35 2.75
C GLN A 362 15.31 -16.99 2.69
N ILE A 363 15.19 -16.34 3.84
CA ILE A 363 14.75 -14.95 3.98
C ILE A 363 15.78 -14.21 4.82
N LEU A 364 16.46 -13.25 4.20
CA LEU A 364 17.55 -12.46 4.75
C LEU A 364 17.05 -11.04 5.04
N LEU A 365 16.68 -10.79 6.29
CA LEU A 365 16.33 -9.46 6.80
C LEU A 365 17.58 -8.72 7.28
N ASP A 366 17.49 -7.41 7.47
CA ASP A 366 18.63 -6.55 7.85
C ASP A 366 19.87 -6.75 6.97
N THR A 367 19.65 -7.09 5.69
CA THR A 367 20.68 -7.52 4.77
C THR A 367 20.53 -6.81 3.44
N ARG A 368 21.63 -6.26 2.91
CA ARG A 368 21.66 -5.66 1.58
C ARG A 368 22.51 -6.45 0.62
N VAL A 369 22.21 -6.37 -0.67
CA VAL A 369 23.11 -6.82 -1.72
C VAL A 369 24.26 -5.83 -1.86
N ALA A 370 25.49 -6.31 -1.68
CA ALA A 370 26.72 -5.52 -1.78
C ALA A 370 27.27 -5.47 -3.21
N GLY A 371 27.04 -6.52 -4.01
CA GLY A 371 27.51 -6.59 -5.39
C GLY A 371 26.99 -7.81 -6.13
N ILE A 372 27.02 -7.74 -7.45
CA ILE A 372 26.67 -8.84 -8.35
C ILE A 372 27.75 -8.99 -9.42
N GLU A 373 28.28 -10.20 -9.53
CA GLU A 373 29.28 -10.59 -10.53
C GLU A 373 28.67 -11.62 -11.49
N ARG A 374 29.02 -11.52 -12.77
CA ARG A 374 28.58 -12.49 -13.78
C ARG A 374 29.47 -13.72 -13.72
N GLU A 375 28.84 -14.89 -13.68
CA GLU A 375 29.50 -16.17 -13.84
C GLU A 375 28.82 -16.98 -14.97
N SER A 376 29.51 -18.01 -15.46
CA SER A 376 28.96 -18.94 -16.45
C SER A 376 27.75 -19.70 -15.88
N ALA A 377 27.81 -20.07 -14.60
CA ALA A 377 26.76 -20.82 -13.90
C ALA A 377 25.59 -19.95 -13.39
N GLY A 378 25.73 -18.62 -13.38
CA GLY A 378 24.72 -17.73 -12.82
C GLY A 378 25.23 -16.33 -12.49
N LEU A 379 24.61 -15.70 -11.50
CA LEU A 379 24.97 -14.42 -10.93
C LEU A 379 25.45 -14.65 -9.50
N ARG A 380 26.73 -14.36 -9.24
CA ARG A 380 27.30 -14.42 -7.90
C ARG A 380 26.98 -13.15 -7.16
N VAL A 381 26.21 -13.27 -6.09
CA VAL A 381 25.70 -12.16 -5.29
C VAL A 381 26.40 -12.13 -3.95
N SER A 382 26.98 -10.99 -3.59
CA SER A 382 27.55 -10.73 -2.28
C SER A 382 26.58 -9.94 -1.41
N PHE A 383 26.56 -10.25 -0.12
CA PHE A 383 25.64 -9.67 0.86
C PHE A 383 26.42 -8.86 1.91
N ALA A 384 25.79 -7.83 2.47
CA ALA A 384 26.31 -7.06 3.59
C ALA A 384 25.24 -6.87 4.66
N GLY A 385 25.63 -7.01 5.92
CA GLY A 385 24.75 -7.03 7.09
C GLY A 385 25.43 -7.83 8.20
N GLU A 386 25.03 -7.64 9.45
CA GLU A 386 25.64 -8.33 10.60
C GLU A 386 25.51 -9.86 10.49
N LYS A 387 24.37 -10.33 9.94
CA LYS A 387 24.05 -11.74 9.73
C LYS A 387 24.10 -12.14 8.25
N ALA A 388 24.78 -11.36 7.42
CA ALA A 388 24.84 -11.62 5.98
C ALA A 388 25.57 -12.95 5.69
N PRO A 389 25.02 -13.82 4.84
CA PRO A 389 25.68 -15.06 4.45
C PRO A 389 26.88 -14.77 3.53
N PRO A 390 27.79 -15.76 3.32
CA PRO A 390 28.81 -15.66 2.30
C PRO A 390 28.17 -15.48 0.89
N PRO A 391 28.94 -15.02 -0.12
CA PRO A 391 28.43 -14.87 -1.47
C PRO A 391 27.81 -16.16 -2.02
N GLN A 392 26.67 -16.04 -2.70
CA GLN A 392 25.92 -17.18 -3.27
C GLN A 392 25.63 -16.94 -4.75
N THR A 393 25.57 -18.02 -5.53
CA THR A 393 25.25 -17.94 -6.97
C THR A 393 23.79 -18.27 -7.21
N PHE A 394 23.10 -17.38 -7.92
CA PHE A 394 21.69 -17.52 -8.31
C PHE A 394 21.57 -17.63 -9.82
N GLU A 395 20.58 -18.37 -10.32
CA GLU A 395 20.32 -18.43 -11.76
C GLU A 395 19.83 -17.07 -12.26
N ARG A 396 18.92 -16.46 -11.50
CA ARG A 396 18.36 -15.13 -11.77
C ARG A 396 18.20 -14.31 -10.50
N VAL A 397 18.16 -13.00 -10.68
CA VAL A 397 17.95 -12.02 -9.62
C VAL A 397 16.80 -11.12 -10.03
N LEU A 398 15.71 -11.08 -9.26
CA LEU A 398 14.62 -10.13 -9.42
C LEU A 398 14.88 -8.90 -8.56
N VAL A 399 14.95 -7.73 -9.18
CA VAL A 399 15.09 -6.43 -8.51
C VAL A 399 13.71 -5.83 -8.27
N ALA A 400 13.27 -5.83 -7.01
CA ALA A 400 11.97 -5.35 -6.57
C ALA A 400 12.09 -4.32 -5.42
N VAL A 401 13.13 -3.47 -5.47
CA VAL A 401 13.46 -2.49 -4.42
C VAL A 401 12.61 -1.20 -4.45
N GLY A 402 11.57 -1.17 -5.26
CA GLY A 402 10.66 -0.04 -5.40
C GLY A 402 10.64 0.56 -6.81
N ARG A 403 9.99 1.72 -6.93
CA ARG A 403 9.71 2.40 -8.20
C ARG A 403 10.00 3.88 -8.08
N VAL A 404 10.40 4.50 -9.19
CA VAL A 404 10.76 5.92 -9.29
C VAL A 404 9.76 6.64 -10.20
N PRO A 405 9.22 7.80 -9.81
CA PRO A 405 8.30 8.58 -10.65
C PRO A 405 9.01 9.20 -11.87
N ASN A 406 8.29 9.33 -12.98
CA ASN A 406 8.86 9.73 -14.27
C ASN A 406 8.93 11.25 -14.50
N GLY A 407 8.72 12.10 -13.48
CA GLY A 407 8.59 13.56 -13.64
C GLY A 407 9.78 14.25 -14.30
N LYS A 408 11.00 13.71 -14.12
CA LYS A 408 12.23 14.25 -14.72
C LYS A 408 12.41 13.93 -16.21
N THR A 409 11.52 13.13 -16.81
CA THR A 409 11.68 12.66 -18.20
C THR A 409 10.85 13.46 -19.22
N LEU A 410 10.04 14.41 -18.76
CA LEU A 410 8.98 15.07 -19.53
C LEU A 410 9.34 16.48 -20.01
N SER A 411 10.50 17.01 -19.62
CA SER A 411 10.85 18.43 -19.78
C SER A 411 9.81 19.38 -19.15
N ALA A 412 9.23 18.97 -18.01
CA ALA A 412 8.13 19.67 -17.34
C ALA A 412 8.49 21.11 -16.92
N GLU A 413 9.78 21.37 -16.69
CA GLU A 413 10.34 22.69 -16.41
C GLU A 413 10.09 23.69 -17.54
N LEU A 414 10.04 23.24 -18.80
CA LEU A 414 9.72 24.09 -19.96
C LEU A 414 8.25 24.55 -19.96
N ALA A 415 7.38 23.83 -19.25
CA ALA A 415 6.01 24.25 -18.97
C ALA A 415 5.86 25.05 -17.66
N GLY A 416 6.95 25.28 -16.93
CA GLY A 416 6.96 25.93 -15.62
C GLY A 416 6.52 25.02 -14.47
N VAL A 417 6.37 23.72 -14.71
CA VAL A 417 5.94 22.74 -13.69
C VAL A 417 7.14 22.37 -12.81
N GLN A 418 6.93 22.43 -11.50
CA GLN A 418 7.93 22.02 -10.52
C GLN A 418 7.98 20.50 -10.38
N VAL A 419 9.18 19.94 -10.48
CA VAL A 419 9.47 18.53 -10.23
C VAL A 419 10.38 18.44 -9.01
N SER A 420 9.98 17.67 -8.01
CA SER A 420 10.78 17.44 -6.80
C SER A 420 12.09 16.73 -7.12
N GLU A 421 13.04 16.78 -6.19
CA GLU A 421 14.32 16.07 -6.31
C GLU A 421 14.14 14.56 -6.50
N ARG A 422 13.10 13.97 -5.91
CA ARG A 422 12.76 12.55 -6.07
C ARG A 422 12.02 12.22 -7.36
N GLY A 423 11.69 13.23 -8.18
CA GLY A 423 11.02 13.08 -9.47
C GLY A 423 9.50 13.12 -9.43
N PHE A 424 8.89 13.32 -8.26
CA PHE A 424 7.44 13.55 -8.13
C PHE A 424 7.06 14.96 -8.59
N ILE A 425 5.81 15.12 -9.04
CA ILE A 425 5.16 16.41 -9.36
C ILE A 425 4.09 16.67 -8.29
N PRO A 426 4.38 17.47 -7.24
CA PRO A 426 3.42 17.75 -6.18
C PRO A 426 2.17 18.45 -6.72
N VAL A 427 1.03 18.13 -6.11
CA VAL A 427 -0.27 18.70 -6.48
C VAL A 427 -1.08 19.13 -5.28
N ASP A 428 -2.03 20.05 -5.50
CA ASP A 428 -3.04 20.40 -4.51
C ASP A 428 -4.19 19.38 -4.46
N ARG A 429 -5.20 19.62 -3.61
CA ARG A 429 -6.38 18.74 -3.50
C ARG A 429 -7.23 18.70 -4.76
N GLN A 430 -7.06 19.62 -5.70
CA GLN A 430 -7.73 19.63 -7.00
C GLN A 430 -6.87 18.98 -8.10
N MET A 431 -5.77 18.32 -7.72
CA MET A 431 -4.78 17.69 -8.59
C MET A 431 -3.98 18.69 -9.45
N ARG A 432 -4.04 20.00 -9.14
CA ARG A 432 -3.30 21.02 -9.88
C ARG A 432 -1.85 21.04 -9.45
N THR A 433 -0.95 21.19 -10.42
CA THR A 433 0.45 21.52 -10.15
C THR A 433 0.58 23.00 -9.73
N ASN A 434 1.81 23.49 -9.58
CA ASN A 434 2.05 24.93 -9.41
C ASN A 434 1.61 25.78 -10.63
N VAL A 435 1.35 25.14 -11.78
CA VAL A 435 0.81 25.78 -12.99
C VAL A 435 -0.70 25.48 -13.08
N PRO A 436 -1.60 26.47 -12.95
CA PRO A 436 -3.02 26.23 -12.68
C PRO A 436 -3.80 25.40 -13.72
N HIS A 437 -3.38 25.41 -14.99
CA HIS A 437 -4.01 24.65 -16.08
C HIS A 437 -3.32 23.31 -16.36
N ILE A 438 -2.32 22.94 -15.56
CA ILE A 438 -1.61 21.66 -15.63
C ILE A 438 -1.81 20.90 -14.33
N PHE A 439 -2.29 19.67 -14.45
CA PHE A 439 -2.58 18.73 -13.37
C PHE A 439 -1.57 17.58 -13.40
N ALA A 440 -1.42 16.86 -12.28
CA ALA A 440 -0.69 15.60 -12.23
C ALA A 440 -1.41 14.57 -11.35
N ILE A 441 -1.38 13.29 -11.76
CA ILE A 441 -2.13 12.21 -11.09
C ILE A 441 -1.35 10.89 -11.09
N GLY A 442 -1.70 10.01 -10.16
CA GLY A 442 -1.15 8.67 -10.02
C GLY A 442 0.24 8.66 -9.41
N ASP A 443 1.05 7.69 -9.84
CA ASP A 443 2.38 7.46 -9.28
C ASP A 443 3.32 8.66 -9.39
N ILE A 444 3.14 9.49 -10.42
CA ILE A 444 4.01 10.65 -10.65
C ILE A 444 3.74 11.78 -9.65
N ALA A 445 2.55 11.80 -9.03
CA ALA A 445 2.14 12.88 -8.14
C ALA A 445 2.68 12.67 -6.71
N ALA A 446 2.37 11.52 -6.10
CA ALA A 446 2.82 11.16 -4.75
C ALA A 446 2.57 9.66 -4.45
N PRO A 447 3.28 9.07 -3.45
CA PRO A 447 2.87 7.81 -2.84
C PRO A 447 1.47 7.89 -2.19
N PRO A 448 0.78 6.75 -1.96
CA PRO A 448 1.15 5.40 -2.40
C PRO A 448 0.95 5.20 -3.91
N LEU A 449 1.80 4.38 -4.54
CA LEU A 449 1.80 4.17 -6.00
C LEU A 449 0.81 3.07 -6.39
N LEU A 450 -0.49 3.40 -6.31
CA LEU A 450 -1.59 2.44 -6.44
C LEU A 450 -2.57 2.84 -7.55
N ALA A 451 -3.04 1.84 -8.30
CA ALA A 451 -3.90 2.06 -9.45
C ALA A 451 -5.25 2.68 -9.11
N HIS A 452 -5.90 2.22 -8.02
CA HIS A 452 -7.17 2.78 -7.55
C HIS A 452 -7.03 4.23 -7.09
N LYS A 453 -5.92 4.61 -6.44
CA LYS A 453 -5.60 6.02 -6.16
C LYS A 453 -5.53 6.82 -7.46
N ALA A 454 -4.74 6.35 -8.43
CA ALA A 454 -4.58 7.04 -9.71
C ALA A 454 -5.92 7.23 -10.45
N MET A 455 -6.80 6.23 -10.43
CA MET A 455 -8.14 6.33 -11.03
C MET A 455 -9.00 7.40 -10.36
N HIS A 456 -9.00 7.48 -9.02
CA HIS A 456 -9.77 8.49 -8.27
C HIS A 456 -9.22 9.90 -8.50
N GLU A 457 -7.90 10.08 -8.41
CA GLU A 457 -7.20 11.32 -8.75
C GLU A 457 -7.53 11.76 -10.19
N GLY A 458 -7.55 10.81 -11.14
CA GLY A 458 -7.90 11.07 -12.54
C GLY A 458 -9.33 11.58 -12.73
N LYS A 459 -10.31 11.05 -11.99
CA LYS A 459 -11.69 11.56 -12.01
C LYS A 459 -11.77 12.99 -11.47
N VAL A 460 -11.10 13.27 -10.35
CA VAL A 460 -11.06 14.63 -9.77
C VAL A 460 -10.42 15.61 -10.75
N ALA A 461 -9.24 15.30 -11.30
CA ALA A 461 -8.55 16.16 -12.24
C ALA A 461 -9.39 16.46 -13.49
N ALA A 462 -10.05 15.44 -14.05
CA ALA A 462 -10.94 15.60 -15.21
C ALA A 462 -12.16 16.47 -14.91
N GLU A 463 -12.78 16.31 -13.73
CA GLU A 463 -13.92 17.13 -13.32
C GLU A 463 -13.52 18.58 -13.06
N VAL A 464 -12.37 18.82 -12.41
CA VAL A 464 -11.84 20.18 -12.21
C VAL A 464 -11.46 20.83 -13.55
N ALA A 465 -10.88 20.07 -14.47
CA ALA A 465 -10.57 20.52 -15.81
C ALA A 465 -11.84 20.97 -16.57
N ALA A 466 -12.94 20.23 -16.42
CA ALA A 466 -14.25 20.58 -16.97
C ALA A 466 -14.98 21.72 -16.21
N GLY A 467 -14.34 22.32 -15.19
CA GLY A 467 -14.89 23.46 -14.45
C GLY A 467 -15.75 23.08 -13.24
N HIS A 468 -15.84 21.80 -12.86
CA HIS A 468 -16.54 21.41 -11.64
C HIS A 468 -15.72 21.73 -10.38
N LYS A 469 -16.43 22.08 -9.30
CA LYS A 469 -15.83 22.25 -7.98
C LYS A 469 -15.67 20.88 -7.31
N ARG A 470 -14.48 20.32 -7.42
CA ARG A 470 -14.10 19.01 -6.85
C ARG A 470 -12.75 19.09 -6.16
N ALA A 471 -12.57 18.23 -5.16
CA ALA A 471 -11.34 18.05 -4.43
C ALA A 471 -11.20 16.60 -3.98
N ALA A 472 -9.96 16.16 -3.83
CA ALA A 472 -9.57 14.96 -3.12
C ALA A 472 -9.88 15.14 -1.62
N ASP A 473 -10.85 14.38 -1.14
CA ASP A 473 -11.30 14.37 0.26
C ASP A 473 -11.47 12.94 0.79
N TRP A 474 -10.77 11.99 0.15
CA TRP A 474 -10.67 10.63 0.69
C TRP A 474 -9.84 10.66 1.97
N ARG A 475 -10.32 9.91 2.96
CA ARG A 475 -9.70 9.78 4.27
C ARG A 475 -8.78 8.57 4.29
N VAL A 476 -9.04 7.58 3.45
CA VAL A 476 -8.26 6.35 3.37
C VAL A 476 -8.02 5.85 1.96
N ILE A 477 -6.90 5.14 1.77
CA ILE A 477 -6.57 4.41 0.55
C ILE A 477 -6.14 3.00 0.97
N PRO A 478 -6.85 1.93 0.56
CA PRO A 478 -6.49 0.58 0.96
C PRO A 478 -5.21 0.12 0.25
N SER A 479 -4.44 -0.73 0.91
CA SER A 479 -3.28 -1.42 0.38
C SER A 479 -3.47 -2.93 0.51
N VAL A 480 -3.06 -3.70 -0.50
CA VAL A 480 -3.22 -5.15 -0.53
C VAL A 480 -1.97 -5.78 -1.13
N ALA A 481 -1.41 -6.74 -0.41
CA ALA A 481 -0.46 -7.71 -0.92
C ALA A 481 -1.20 -9.01 -1.25
N TYR A 482 -1.19 -9.40 -2.52
CA TYR A 482 -1.89 -10.60 -3.00
C TYR A 482 -0.99 -11.85 -2.88
N THR A 483 -0.26 -11.93 -1.78
CA THR A 483 0.50 -13.12 -1.36
C THR A 483 -0.46 -14.21 -0.89
N ASP A 484 0.07 -15.36 -0.45
CA ASP A 484 -0.74 -16.40 0.18
C ASP A 484 -0.20 -16.75 1.58
N PRO A 485 -0.88 -16.33 2.68
CA PRO A 485 -2.12 -15.56 2.71
C PRO A 485 -1.97 -14.12 2.19
N GLU A 486 -3.10 -13.52 1.80
CA GLU A 486 -3.14 -12.09 1.45
C GLU A 486 -2.99 -11.25 2.71
N ILE A 487 -2.44 -10.04 2.56
CA ILE A 487 -2.39 -9.03 3.62
C ILE A 487 -3.02 -7.75 3.08
N ALA A 488 -4.06 -7.26 3.75
CA ALA A 488 -4.77 -6.05 3.37
C ALA A 488 -4.89 -5.10 4.55
N TRP A 489 -4.72 -3.80 4.33
CA TRP A 489 -4.91 -2.80 5.37
C TRP A 489 -5.39 -1.47 4.80
N VAL A 490 -6.03 -0.66 5.64
CA VAL A 490 -6.58 0.64 5.28
C VAL A 490 -6.64 1.55 6.50
N GLY A 491 -6.45 2.86 6.28
CA GLY A 491 -6.47 3.85 7.36
C GLY A 491 -5.22 3.79 8.24
N LEU A 492 -5.38 4.18 9.51
CA LEU A 492 -4.30 4.22 10.49
C LEU A 492 -3.81 2.81 10.82
N THR A 493 -2.49 2.61 10.83
CA THR A 493 -1.84 1.39 11.34
C THR A 493 -1.45 1.56 12.81
N GLU A 494 -1.20 0.48 13.56
CA GLU A 494 -0.69 0.58 14.93
C GLU A 494 0.68 1.26 14.96
N SER A 495 1.51 0.96 13.98
CA SER A 495 2.85 1.53 13.80
C SER A 495 2.77 3.05 13.60
N ASP A 496 1.89 3.52 12.71
CA ASP A 496 1.67 4.95 12.48
C ASP A 496 1.03 5.62 13.69
N ALA A 497 0.07 4.97 14.35
CA ALA A 497 -0.59 5.51 15.54
C ALA A 497 0.42 5.75 16.66
N ARG A 498 1.30 4.77 16.93
CA ARG A 498 2.37 4.89 17.93
C ARG A 498 3.40 5.95 17.53
N ALA A 499 3.83 5.97 16.27
CA ALA A 499 4.81 6.94 15.78
C ALA A 499 4.29 8.39 15.87
N ASN A 500 2.99 8.60 15.65
CA ASN A 500 2.35 9.91 15.67
C ASN A 500 1.73 10.28 17.04
N GLY A 501 1.83 9.41 18.06
CA GLY A 501 1.22 9.62 19.38
C GLY A 501 -0.32 9.66 19.36
N THR A 502 -0.95 9.00 18.38
CA THR A 502 -2.41 8.89 18.28
C THR A 502 -2.89 7.73 19.16
N ALA A 503 -3.76 8.02 20.13
CA ALA A 503 -4.35 6.99 20.98
C ALA A 503 -5.35 6.14 20.20
N PHE A 504 -5.39 4.84 20.48
CA PHE A 504 -6.33 3.92 19.84
C PHE A 504 -6.69 2.76 20.78
N ARG A 505 -7.86 2.18 20.58
CA ARG A 505 -8.26 0.86 21.10
C ARG A 505 -8.23 -0.15 19.96
N LYS A 506 -7.69 -1.33 20.21
CA LYS A 506 -7.61 -2.41 19.22
C LYS A 506 -8.66 -3.47 19.48
N GLY A 507 -9.42 -3.79 18.45
CA GLY A 507 -10.22 -4.99 18.33
C GLY A 507 -9.57 -5.99 17.41
N ALA A 508 -9.59 -7.27 17.76
CA ALA A 508 -9.06 -8.31 16.89
C ALA A 508 -9.88 -9.60 17.00
N PHE A 509 -10.11 -10.25 15.85
CA PHE A 509 -10.75 -11.54 15.75
C PHE A 509 -9.80 -12.54 15.08
N PRO A 510 -9.25 -13.52 15.83
CA PRO A 510 -8.37 -14.55 15.28
C PRO A 510 -9.17 -15.55 14.44
N TRP A 511 -8.68 -15.90 13.24
CA TRP A 511 -9.44 -16.74 12.31
C TRP A 511 -9.48 -18.22 12.72
N MET A 512 -8.67 -18.66 13.68
CA MET A 512 -8.85 -19.95 14.34
C MET A 512 -10.20 -20.09 15.06
N ALA A 513 -10.88 -18.97 15.34
CA ALA A 513 -12.23 -18.94 15.89
C ALA A 513 -13.32 -18.84 14.81
N SER A 514 -12.96 -18.63 13.54
CA SER A 514 -13.91 -18.57 12.43
C SER A 514 -14.17 -19.96 11.88
N GLY A 515 -15.41 -20.44 12.02
CA GLY A 515 -15.84 -21.69 11.40
C GLY A 515 -15.62 -21.70 9.88
N ARG A 516 -15.76 -20.55 9.20
CA ARG A 516 -15.45 -20.44 7.77
C ARG A 516 -13.97 -20.63 7.49
N SER A 517 -13.09 -19.95 8.20
CA SER A 517 -11.63 -20.10 8.02
C SER A 517 -11.17 -21.54 8.26
N LEU A 518 -11.67 -22.19 9.33
CA LEU A 518 -11.40 -23.60 9.61
C LEU A 518 -11.90 -24.52 8.49
N SER A 519 -13.09 -24.25 7.92
CA SER A 519 -13.62 -25.02 6.79
C SER A 519 -12.80 -24.89 5.50
N LEU A 520 -12.07 -23.79 5.35
CA LEU A 520 -11.11 -23.56 4.26
C LEU A 520 -9.74 -24.17 4.59
N GLY A 521 -9.51 -24.55 5.85
CA GLY A 521 -8.24 -25.07 6.32
C GLY A 521 -7.14 -24.01 6.42
N ARG A 522 -7.52 -22.74 6.65
CA ARG A 522 -6.63 -21.56 6.61
C ARG A 522 -6.81 -20.68 7.85
N GLU A 523 -6.43 -21.23 9.00
CA GLU A 523 -6.64 -20.67 10.35
C GLU A 523 -5.58 -19.66 10.80
N GLU A 524 -4.51 -19.49 10.04
CA GLU A 524 -3.35 -18.65 10.39
C GLU A 524 -3.66 -17.14 10.41
N GLY A 525 -4.82 -16.74 9.88
CA GLY A 525 -5.23 -15.36 9.69
C GLY A 525 -5.86 -14.69 10.91
N PHE A 526 -6.09 -13.39 10.79
CA PHE A 526 -6.92 -12.62 11.72
C PHE A 526 -7.39 -11.31 11.06
N THR A 527 -8.44 -10.74 11.65
CA THR A 527 -8.96 -9.40 11.33
C THR A 527 -8.74 -8.48 12.52
N LYS A 528 -8.20 -7.28 12.31
CA LYS A 528 -8.05 -6.25 13.34
C LYS A 528 -8.60 -4.90 12.91
N LEU A 529 -9.16 -4.18 13.87
CA LEU A 529 -9.68 -2.83 13.71
C LEU A 529 -9.13 -1.93 14.83
N LEU A 530 -8.83 -0.68 14.49
CA LEU A 530 -8.37 0.35 15.41
C LEU A 530 -9.47 1.40 15.56
N PHE A 531 -9.81 1.73 16.79
CA PHE A 531 -10.85 2.71 17.12
C PHE A 531 -10.28 3.84 17.95
N ASP A 532 -10.79 5.04 17.71
CA ASP A 532 -10.49 6.20 18.54
C ASP A 532 -11.11 6.00 19.93
N PRO A 533 -10.36 6.18 21.04
CA PRO A 533 -10.85 5.87 22.37
C PRO A 533 -11.92 6.84 22.88
N ASP A 534 -12.03 8.04 22.31
CA ASP A 534 -12.94 9.08 22.80
C ASP A 534 -14.21 9.13 21.94
N THR A 535 -14.05 9.06 20.62
CA THR A 535 -15.13 9.15 19.64
C THR A 535 -15.67 7.80 19.20
N HIS A 536 -15.00 6.70 19.56
CA HIS A 536 -15.31 5.32 19.18
C HIS A 536 -15.26 5.04 17.67
N ARG A 537 -14.87 6.02 16.85
CA ARG A 537 -14.81 5.88 15.39
C ARG A 537 -13.70 4.94 14.97
N VAL A 538 -13.97 4.14 13.94
CA VAL A 538 -12.92 3.34 13.31
C VAL A 538 -11.90 4.25 12.61
N LEU A 539 -10.63 4.08 12.95
CA LEU A 539 -9.49 4.83 12.43
C LEU A 539 -8.79 4.09 11.28
N GLY A 540 -8.88 2.76 11.29
CA GLY A 540 -8.23 1.89 10.32
C GLY A 540 -8.38 0.42 10.70
N GLY A 541 -7.86 -0.45 9.86
CA GLY A 541 -7.89 -1.88 10.10
C GLY A 541 -6.96 -2.64 9.18
N GLY A 542 -6.70 -3.89 9.55
CA GLY A 542 -5.85 -4.80 8.83
C GLY A 542 -6.39 -6.22 8.89
N ILE A 543 -6.19 -6.96 7.81
CA ILE A 543 -6.67 -8.33 7.64
C ILE A 543 -5.53 -9.12 7.00
N VAL A 544 -5.22 -10.28 7.58
CA VAL A 544 -4.32 -11.26 6.98
C VAL A 544 -5.03 -12.60 6.87
N GLY A 545 -5.03 -13.19 5.69
CA GLY A 545 -5.73 -14.43 5.41
C GLY A 545 -6.14 -14.57 3.94
N THR A 546 -6.75 -15.71 3.61
CA THR A 546 -7.30 -15.91 2.25
C THR A 546 -8.40 -14.88 1.98
N ASN A 547 -8.36 -14.23 0.82
CA ASN A 547 -9.31 -13.18 0.38
C ASN A 547 -9.31 -11.91 1.24
N ALA A 548 -8.27 -11.63 2.03
CA ALA A 548 -8.20 -10.42 2.85
C ALA A 548 -8.42 -9.12 2.03
N GLY A 549 -7.95 -9.09 0.78
CA GLY A 549 -8.13 -7.97 -0.13
C GLY A 549 -9.58 -7.67 -0.49
N GLU A 550 -10.46 -8.67 -0.45
CA GLU A 550 -11.90 -8.50 -0.72
C GLU A 550 -12.64 -7.94 0.51
N LEU A 551 -12.17 -8.26 1.72
CA LEU A 551 -12.80 -7.84 2.97
C LEU A 551 -12.47 -6.38 3.34
N ILE A 552 -11.29 -5.89 2.97
CA ILE A 552 -10.81 -4.57 3.42
C ILE A 552 -11.66 -3.39 2.93
N SER A 553 -12.46 -3.60 1.87
CA SER A 553 -13.33 -2.57 1.31
C SER A 553 -14.44 -2.15 2.29
N GLU A 554 -14.93 -3.06 3.12
CA GLU A 554 -15.92 -2.73 4.15
C GLU A 554 -15.32 -1.83 5.22
N VAL A 555 -14.10 -2.14 5.69
CA VAL A 555 -13.37 -1.30 6.64
C VAL A 555 -13.09 0.08 6.04
N ALA A 556 -12.71 0.14 4.76
CA ALA A 556 -12.50 1.42 4.08
C ALA A 556 -13.77 2.26 4.05
N LEU A 557 -14.92 1.66 3.76
CA LEU A 557 -16.23 2.33 3.79
C LEU A 557 -16.59 2.76 5.22
N ALA A 558 -16.39 1.90 6.21
CA ALA A 558 -16.69 2.21 7.61
C ALA A 558 -15.87 3.40 8.11
N VAL A 559 -14.58 3.45 7.75
CA VAL A 559 -13.77 4.65 8.00
C VAL A 559 -14.41 5.81 7.28
N GLU A 560 -14.60 5.78 5.95
CA GLU A 560 -15.18 6.88 5.15
C GLU A 560 -16.55 7.40 5.64
N ALA A 561 -17.38 6.53 6.19
CA ALA A 561 -18.66 6.90 6.80
C ALA A 561 -18.51 7.48 8.22
N GLY A 562 -17.38 7.23 8.87
CA GLY A 562 -17.11 7.62 10.25
C GLY A 562 -17.86 6.75 11.26
N CYS A 563 -18.06 5.47 10.92
CA CYS A 563 -18.72 4.48 11.76
C CYS A 563 -17.97 4.27 13.08
N ASP A 564 -18.70 3.92 14.13
CA ASP A 564 -18.12 3.42 15.37
C ASP A 564 -18.10 1.87 15.44
N ALA A 565 -17.63 1.31 16.55
CA ALA A 565 -17.59 -0.14 16.74
C ALA A 565 -18.99 -0.77 16.80
N ALA A 566 -20.00 -0.06 17.30
CA ALA A 566 -21.37 -0.57 17.37
C ALA A 566 -22.03 -0.60 15.98
N ASP A 567 -21.80 0.41 15.14
CA ASP A 567 -22.28 0.41 13.74
C ASP A 567 -21.81 -0.86 12.99
N ILE A 568 -20.54 -1.24 13.18
CA ILE A 568 -19.95 -2.42 12.54
C ILE A 568 -20.45 -3.71 13.22
N GLY A 569 -20.38 -3.79 14.56
CA GLY A 569 -20.74 -4.99 15.31
C GLY A 569 -22.24 -5.34 15.25
N LEU A 570 -23.14 -4.35 15.23
CA LEU A 570 -24.58 -4.57 15.13
C LEU A 570 -25.06 -4.86 13.70
N THR A 571 -24.22 -4.60 12.70
CA THR A 571 -24.51 -4.99 11.32
C THR A 571 -24.51 -6.52 11.22
N ILE A 572 -25.64 -7.09 10.80
CA ILE A 572 -25.76 -8.55 10.65
C ILE A 572 -24.94 -8.99 9.43
N HIS A 573 -23.78 -9.57 9.69
CA HIS A 573 -22.94 -10.19 8.67
C HIS A 573 -23.43 -11.60 8.34
N PRO A 574 -23.31 -12.05 7.07
CA PRO A 574 -23.68 -13.40 6.70
C PRO A 574 -22.78 -14.45 7.38
N HIS A 575 -23.38 -15.54 7.87
CA HIS A 575 -22.68 -16.66 8.49
C HIS A 575 -22.93 -17.98 7.74
N PRO A 576 -21.92 -18.85 7.53
CA PRO A 576 -20.50 -18.66 7.84
C PRO A 576 -19.75 -17.96 6.68
N THR A 577 -19.06 -16.85 6.95
CA THR A 577 -18.19 -16.13 6.00
C THR A 577 -16.87 -15.69 6.63
N LEU A 578 -15.93 -15.19 5.80
CA LEU A 578 -14.75 -14.52 6.34
C LEU A 578 -15.08 -13.05 6.68
N THR A 579 -16.05 -12.45 6.00
CA THR A 579 -16.46 -11.06 6.19
C THR A 579 -16.99 -10.80 7.61
N GLU A 580 -17.70 -11.74 8.22
CA GLU A 580 -18.18 -11.61 9.61
C GLU A 580 -17.05 -11.40 10.65
N THR A 581 -15.80 -11.73 10.32
CA THR A 581 -14.65 -11.46 11.20
C THR A 581 -14.38 -9.95 11.39
N VAL A 582 -14.90 -9.10 10.50
CA VAL A 582 -14.88 -7.62 10.66
C VAL A 582 -15.78 -7.22 11.83
N ALA A 583 -17.02 -7.72 11.88
CA ALA A 583 -17.90 -7.55 13.04
C ALA A 583 -17.29 -8.14 14.31
N GLY A 584 -16.74 -9.36 14.24
CA GLY A 584 -16.09 -9.98 15.40
C GLY A 584 -14.96 -9.14 15.99
N ALA A 585 -14.19 -8.44 15.15
CA ALA A 585 -13.16 -7.51 15.62
C ALA A 585 -13.75 -6.25 16.28
N ALA A 586 -14.89 -5.75 15.81
CA ALA A 586 -15.59 -4.62 16.43
C ALA A 586 -16.26 -5.02 17.75
N GLU A 587 -16.95 -6.16 17.79
CA GLU A 587 -17.58 -6.74 18.99
C GLU A 587 -16.57 -7.03 20.10
N ALA A 588 -15.32 -7.37 19.74
CA ALA A 588 -14.24 -7.54 20.71
C ALA A 588 -13.93 -6.24 21.46
N VAL A 589 -14.11 -5.07 20.83
CA VAL A 589 -13.93 -3.76 21.49
C VAL A 589 -15.16 -3.38 22.31
N GLU A 590 -16.36 -3.66 21.79
CA GLU A 590 -17.62 -3.41 22.50
C GLU A 590 -17.83 -4.36 23.69
N GLY A 591 -17.10 -5.48 23.74
CA GLY A 591 -17.26 -6.49 24.79
C GLY A 591 -18.53 -7.31 24.63
N THR A 592 -19.03 -7.42 23.40
CA THR A 592 -20.23 -8.19 23.03
C THR A 592 -19.91 -9.49 22.30
N LEU A 593 -18.64 -9.72 21.95
CA LEU A 593 -18.21 -10.92 21.23
C LEU A 593 -18.51 -12.19 22.05
N THR A 594 -19.24 -13.13 21.45
CA THR A 594 -19.61 -14.40 22.10
C THR A 594 -18.84 -15.61 21.60
N ASP A 595 -18.21 -15.52 20.43
CA ASP A 595 -17.46 -16.64 19.83
C ASP A 595 -16.11 -16.89 20.51
N LEU A 596 -15.64 -15.92 21.27
CA LEU A 596 -14.42 -15.97 22.05
C LEU A 596 -14.66 -15.43 23.45
N TYR A 597 -14.05 -16.06 24.45
CA TYR A 597 -14.04 -15.50 25.79
C TYR A 597 -13.03 -14.36 25.86
N VAL A 598 -13.54 -13.13 25.85
CA VAL A 598 -12.76 -11.90 26.06
C VAL A 598 -13.08 -11.37 27.46
N PRO A 599 -12.15 -11.48 28.43
CA PRO A 599 -12.36 -10.91 29.77
C PRO A 599 -12.63 -9.41 29.67
N ARG A 600 -13.56 -8.89 30.49
CA ARG A 600 -13.76 -7.44 30.61
C ARG A 600 -12.45 -6.81 31.11
N LYS A 601 -11.90 -5.87 30.33
CA LYS A 601 -10.75 -5.05 30.72
C LYS A 601 -11.13 -4.00 31.75
#